data_AF-A0A9D4HD77-F1
#
_entry.id   AF-A0A9D4HD77-F1
#
_cell.length_a   1.000
_cell.length_b   1.000
_cell.length_c   1.000
_cell.angle_alpha   90.00
_cell.angle_beta   90.00
_cell.angle_gamma   90.00
#
_symmetry.space_group_name_H-M   'P 1'
#
loop_
_entity.id
_entity.type
_entity.pdbx_description
1 polymer ?
#
loop_
_entity_poly.entity_id
_entity_poly.type
_entity_poly.pdbx_seq_one_letter_code
_entity_poly.pdbx_strand_id
1 'polypeptide(L)' 'MVKEDKSTWKANYFVKIAHLLDEYPKAFIVNADNVGSRQMQQIRTALRGHAIVLMGKNTMMRKAIRGHLDKNPALEK' A
#
# COMPACT_ATOMS: atom_id res chain seq x y z
N MET A 1 22.58 -6.81 -7.23
CA MET A 1 21.35 -5.99 -7.20
C MET A 1 21.72 -4.66 -6.57
N VAL A 2 21.83 -3.60 -7.38
CA VAL A 2 22.26 -2.27 -6.88
C VAL A 2 21.24 -1.80 -5.85
N LYS A 3 21.72 -1.43 -4.67
CA LYS A 3 20.89 -0.95 -3.56
C LYS A 3 20.34 0.40 -3.99
N GLU A 4 19.06 0.47 -4.38
CA GLU A 4 18.42 1.73 -4.76
C GLU A 4 18.59 2.77 -3.64
N ASP A 5 18.80 4.02 -4.03
CA ASP A 5 18.83 5.13 -3.10
C ASP A 5 17.52 5.22 -2.32
N LYS A 6 17.63 5.54 -1.02
CA LYS A 6 16.47 5.65 -0.12
C LYS A 6 15.43 6.65 -0.63
N SER A 7 15.86 7.68 -1.36
CA SER A 7 14.96 8.67 -1.98
C SER A 7 14.13 8.02 -3.08
N THR A 8 14.79 7.32 -4.01
CA THR A 8 14.18 6.59 -5.12
C THR A 8 13.20 5.53 -4.64
N TRP A 9 13.57 4.76 -3.61
CA TRP A 9 12.68 3.76 -3.02
C TRP A 9 11.38 4.37 -2.47
N LYS A 10 11.47 5.52 -1.79
CA LYS A 10 10.29 6.23 -1.28
C LYS A 10 9.43 6.74 -2.44
N ALA A 11 10.04 7.33 -3.46
CA ALA A 11 9.33 7.82 -4.63
C ALA A 11 8.57 6.69 -5.34
N ASN A 12 9.23 5.55 -5.58
CA ASN A 12 8.62 4.35 -6.15
C ASN A 12 7.44 3.84 -5.32
N TYR A 13 7.55 3.90 -3.98
CA TYR A 13 6.45 3.54 -3.09
C TYR A 13 5.23 4.46 -3.23
N PHE A 14 5.44 5.78 -3.34
CA PHE A 14 4.35 6.74 -3.57
C PHE A 14 3.65 6.51 -4.91
N VAL A 15 4.43 6.29 -5.98
CA VAL A 15 3.89 5.96 -7.31
C VAL A 15 3.03 4.70 -7.26
N LYS A 16 3.50 3.66 -6.56
CA LYS A 16 2.77 2.41 -6.42
C LYS A 16 1.45 2.57 -5.67
N ILE A 17 1.42 3.36 -4.59
CA ILE A 17 0.16 3.64 -3.87
C ILE A 17 -0.83 4.38 -4.76
N ALA A 18 -0.38 5.44 -5.45
CA ALA A 18 -1.25 6.23 -6.31
C ALA A 18 -1.89 5.35 -7.40
N HIS A 19 -1.10 4.50 -8.05
CA HIS A 19 -1.61 3.54 -9.04
C HIS A 19 -2.67 2.61 -8.46
N LEU A 20 -2.44 2.05 -7.27
CA LEU A 20 -3.39 1.13 -6.64
C LEU A 20 -4.68 1.82 -6.19
N LEU A 21 -4.60 3.09 -5.76
CA LEU A 21 -5.77 3.88 -5.39
C LEU A 21 -6.58 4.32 -6.62
N ASP A 22 -5.93 4.53 -7.77
CA ASP A 22 -6.60 4.88 -9.03
C ASP A 22 -7.23 3.64 -9.70
N GLU A 23 -6.56 2.48 -9.63
CA GLU A 23 -7.04 1.23 -10.24
C GLU A 23 -8.21 0.60 -9.47
N TYR A 24 -8.19 0.65 -8.13
CA TYR A 24 -9.20 0.01 -7.29
C TYR A 24 -10.08 1.03 -6.57
N PRO A 25 -11.42 0.95 -6.70
CA PRO A 25 -12.33 1.93 -6.08
C PRO A 25 -12.47 1.76 -4.56
N LYS A 26 -11.99 0.65 -4.00
CA LYS A 26 -12.12 0.31 -2.57
C LYS A 26 -10.79 -0.18 -2.01
N ALA A 27 -10.47 0.27 -0.80
CA ALA A 27 -9.30 -0.17 -0.06
C ALA A 27 -9.68 -0.55 1.38
N PHE A 28 -8.93 -1.49 1.95
CA PHE A 28 -9.07 -1.89 3.36
C PHE A 28 -7.81 -1.51 4.13
N ILE A 29 -7.98 -0.87 5.28
CA ILE A 29 -6.92 -0.63 6.25
C ILE A 29 -6.98 -1.75 7.27
N VAL A 30 -5.94 -2.58 7.31
CA VAL A 30 -5.87 -3.74 8.20
C VAL A 30 -4.68 -3.55 9.14
N ASN A 31 -4.91 -3.78 10.43
CA ASN A 31 -3.82 -3.91 11.40
C ASN A 31 -3.24 -5.33 11.33
N ALA A 32 -1.94 -5.46 11.16
CA ALA A 32 -1.23 -6.73 11.05
C ALA A 32 -0.29 -6.91 12.25
N ASP A 33 -0.86 -7.23 13.41
CA ASP A 33 -0.11 -7.53 14.63
C ASP A 33 0.23 -9.01 14.71
N ASN A 34 1.49 -9.30 15.07
CA ASN A 34 2.01 -10.67 15.26
C ASN A 34 1.81 -11.62 14.06
N VAL A 35 1.87 -11.11 12.83
CA VAL A 35 1.72 -11.93 11.63
C VAL A 35 3.09 -12.42 11.13
N GLY A 36 3.27 -13.74 11.09
CA GLY A 36 4.49 -14.35 10.57
C GLY A 36 4.65 -14.18 9.06
N SER A 37 5.89 -14.20 8.56
CA SER A 37 6.19 -14.08 7.13
C SER A 37 5.50 -15.16 6.28
N ARG A 38 5.46 -16.40 6.78
CA ARG A 38 4.76 -17.53 6.12
C ARG A 38 3.25 -17.30 6.04
N GLN A 39 2.63 -16.78 7.10
CA GLN A 39 1.21 -16.47 7.12
C GLN A 39 0.89 -15.38 6.09
N MET A 40 1.70 -14.32 6.01
CA MET A 40 1.53 -13.28 4.99
C MET A 40 1.68 -13.82 3.56
N GLN A 41 2.59 -14.76 3.32
CA GLN A 41 2.73 -15.40 2.00
C GLN A 41 1.51 -16.26 1.65
N GLN A 42 0.96 -16.99 2.62
CA GLN A 42 -0.28 -17.77 2.43
C GLN A 42 -1.46 -16.85 2.14
N ILE A 43 -1.64 -15.78 2.91
CA ILE A 43 -2.68 -14.76 2.70
C ILE A 43 -2.55 -14.15 1.30
N ARG A 44 -1.34 -13.78 0.87
CA ARG A 44 -1.09 -13.26 -0.48
C ARG A 44 -1.45 -14.25 -1.58
N THR A 45 -1.19 -15.53 -1.35
CA THR A 45 -1.53 -16.59 -2.33
C THR A 45 -3.04 -16.78 -2.40
N ALA A 46 -3.72 -16.79 -1.26
CA ALA A 46 -5.17 -16.92 -1.17
C ALA A 46 -5.91 -15.73 -1.80
N LEU A 47 -5.35 -14.52 -1.72
CA LEU A 47 -5.95 -13.30 -2.28
C LEU A 47 -5.59 -13.03 -3.74
N ARG A 48 -4.73 -13.85 -4.38
CA ARG A 48 -4.38 -13.66 -5.80
C ARG A 48 -5.64 -13.68 -6.67
N GLY A 49 -5.73 -12.73 -7.60
CA GLY A 49 -6.88 -12.56 -8.50
C GLY A 49 -8.06 -11.81 -7.90
N HIS A 50 -8.12 -11.64 -6.58
CA HIS A 50 -9.19 -10.91 -5.90
C HIS A 50 -8.73 -9.57 -5.32
N ALA A 51 -7.55 -9.53 -4.71
CA ALA A 51 -7.04 -8.32 -4.06
C ALA A 51 -5.51 -8.27 -4.04
N ILE A 52 -4.97 -7.05 -3.97
CA ILE A 52 -3.54 -6.80 -3.82
C ILE A 52 -3.26 -6.31 -2.40
N VAL A 53 -2.35 -6.99 -1.71
CA VAL A 53 -1.91 -6.61 -0.36
C VAL A 53 -0.65 -5.75 -0.46
N LEU A 54 -0.74 -4.50 -0.01
CA LEU A 54 0.40 -3.59 0.13
C LEU A 54 0.70 -3.34 1.61
N MET A 55 1.93 -3.60 2.03
CA MET A 55 2.43 -3.28 3.36
C MET A 55 3.42 -2.13 3.28
N GLY A 56 3.41 -1.23 4.27
CA GLY A 56 4.41 -0.18 4.37
C GLY A 56 4.40 0.56 5.70
N LYS A 57 5.28 1.55 5.82
CA LYS A 57 5.42 2.34 7.04
C LYS A 57 4.23 3.29 7.19
N ASN A 58 3.58 3.28 8.35
CA ASN A 58 2.40 4.10 8.67
C ASN A 58 2.58 5.58 8.31
N THR A 59 3.74 6.17 8.61
CA THR A 59 4.02 7.58 8.30
C THR A 59 4.03 7.86 6.80
N MET A 60 4.51 6.92 5.98
CA MET A 60 4.52 7.08 4.53
C MET A 60 3.15 6.85 3.92
N MET A 61 2.44 5.80 4.36
CA MET A 61 1.09 5.52 3.89
C MET A 61 0.15 6.69 4.18
N ARG A 62 0.20 7.25 5.39
CA ARG A 62 -0.62 8.42 5.75
C ARG A 62 -0.31 9.64 4.89
N LYS A 63 0.96 9.89 4.57
CA LYS A 63 1.35 10.99 3.68
C LYS A 63 0.86 10.76 2.25
N ALA A 64 0.96 9.52 1.75
CA ALA A 64 0.53 9.16 0.40
C ALA A 64 -0.99 9.34 0.24
N ILE A 65 -1.76 8.81 1.19
CA ILE A 65 -3.23 8.89 1.18
C ILE A 65 -3.69 10.35 1.29
N ARG A 66 -3.11 11.14 2.19
CA ARG A 66 -3.43 12.58 2.30
C ARG A 66 -3.12 13.36 1.03
N GLY A 67 -1.99 13.07 0.37
CA GLY A 67 -1.63 13.73 -0.89
C GLY A 67 -2.52 13.32 -2.08
N HIS A 68 -3.25 12.21 -1.96
CA HIS A 68 -4.19 11.74 -2.99
C HIS A 68 -5.65 12.12 -2.67
N LEU A 69 -5.90 12.71 -1.49
CA LEU A 69 -7.22 13.14 -1.02
C LEU A 69 -7.81 14.25 -1.90
N ASP A 70 -6.96 15.14 -2.41
CA ASP A 70 -7.35 16.24 -3.31
C ASP A 70 -8.00 15.74 -4.62
N LYS A 71 -7.68 14.50 -5.03
CA LYS A 71 -8.25 13.87 -6.23
C LYS A 71 -9.51 13.06 -5.94
N ASN A 72 -9.69 12.60 -4.72
CA ASN A 72 -10.85 11.80 -4.33
C ASN A 72 -11.30 12.14 -2.90
N PRO A 73 -12.19 13.13 -2.73
CA PRO A 73 -12.65 13.59 -1.41
C PRO A 73 -13.45 12.53 -0.63
N ALA A 74 -13.85 11.41 -1.27
CA ALA A 74 -14.50 10.29 -0.62
C ALA A 74 -13.57 9.49 0.32
N LEU A 75 -12.26 9.76 0.31
CA LEU A 75 -11.28 9.13 1.20
C LEU A 75 -11.30 9.71 2.63
N GLU A 76 -12.05 10.79 2.87
CA GLU A 76 -12.23 11.38 4.21
C GLU A 76 -13.53 10.85 4.85
N LYS A 77 -13.47 9.64 5.41
CA LYS A 77 -14.47 9.12 6.36
C LYS A 77 -13.83 8.17 7.37
#